data_AF-V4AMP9-F1
#
_entry.id   AF-V4AMP9-F1
#
_cell.length_a   1.000
_cell.length_b   1.000
_cell.length_c   1.000
_cell.angle_alpha   90.00
_cell.angle_beta   90.00
_cell.angle_gamma   90.00
#
_symmetry.space_group_name_H-M   'P 1'
#
loop_
_entity.id
_entity.type
_entity.pdbx_description
1 polymer ?
#
loop_
_entity_poly.entity_id
_entity_poly.type
_entity_poly.pdbx_seq_one_letter_code
_entity_poly.pdbx_strand_id
1 'polypeptide(L)'
;CPNESKWTEWFDRDNQEGTGDHETIRSLNNQYHGRLCTNPTSLDVRLLNGSNYHVGGNVLILSPSIGFKCINKYQSDGICKDYQVRFCC
;
A
#
# COMPACT_ATOMS: atom_id res chain seq x y z
N CYS A 1 -5.49 -1.98 -14.48
CA CYS A 1 -5.50 -3.44 -14.40
C CYS A 1 -5.76 -3.95 -15.82
N PRO A 2 -4.91 -4.82 -16.41
CA PRO A 2 -5.10 -5.32 -17.77
C PRO A 2 -6.44 -6.07 -17.93
N ASN A 3 -6.95 -6.16 -19.15
CA ASN A 3 -8.20 -6.86 -19.44
C ASN A 3 -8.09 -8.33 -19.02
N GLU A 4 -9.03 -8.78 -18.19
CA GLU A 4 -9.13 -10.05 -17.42
C GLU A 4 -8.82 -9.93 -15.92
N SER A 5 -8.10 -8.90 -15.51
CA SER A 5 -7.82 -8.61 -14.10
C SER A 5 -8.73 -7.51 -13.53
N LYS A 6 -9.14 -7.63 -12.28
CA LYS A 6 -9.90 -6.66 -11.48
C LYS A 6 -9.05 -6.09 -10.35
N TRP A 7 -9.38 -4.85 -9.99
CA TRP A 7 -8.84 -4.26 -8.77
C TRP A 7 -9.53 -4.87 -7.55
N THR A 8 -8.77 -5.16 -6.51
CA THR A 8 -9.30 -5.44 -5.18
C THR A 8 -9.98 -4.20 -4.59
N GLU A 9 -10.63 -4.37 -3.44
CA GLU A 9 -10.90 -3.24 -2.55
C GLU A 9 -9.60 -2.57 -2.10
N TRP A 10 -9.73 -1.37 -1.53
CA TRP A 10 -8.62 -0.69 -0.88
C TRP A 10 -8.37 -1.29 0.50
N PHE A 11 -7.11 -1.51 0.83
CA PHE A 11 -6.65 -1.99 2.11
C PHE A 11 -5.83 -0.92 2.81
N ASP A 12 -6.11 -0.78 4.09
CA ASP A 12 -5.46 0.12 5.04
C ASP A 12 -5.50 -0.61 6.39
N ARG A 13 -4.38 -1.23 6.72
CA ARG A 13 -4.17 -2.12 7.85
C ARG A 13 -3.23 -1.51 8.87
N ASP A 14 -2.27 -0.70 8.42
CA ASP A 14 -1.20 -0.11 9.21
C ASP A 14 -1.22 1.40 9.05
N ASN A 15 -1.32 2.12 10.16
CA ASN A 15 -1.29 3.58 10.14
C ASN A 15 0.17 4.08 10.07
N GLN A 16 0.35 5.39 9.90
CA GLN A 16 1.66 6.08 9.85
C GLN A 16 2.50 6.07 11.16
N GLU A 17 2.04 5.38 12.20
CA GLU A 17 2.67 5.34 13.52
C GLU A 17 3.92 4.43 13.54
N GLY A 18 4.62 4.41 14.68
CA GLY A 18 5.79 3.54 14.87
C GLY A 18 6.88 3.74 13.82
N THR A 19 7.11 2.72 12.98
CA THR A 19 8.17 2.74 11.96
C THR A 19 7.73 3.34 10.61
N GLY A 20 6.49 3.79 10.49
CA GLY A 20 5.85 4.25 9.26
C GLY A 20 4.70 3.34 8.89
N ASP A 21 4.17 3.50 7.68
CA ASP A 21 2.99 2.77 7.18
C ASP A 21 3.42 1.61 6.25
N HIS A 22 2.98 0.37 6.56
CA HIS A 22 3.38 -0.87 5.90
C HIS A 22 2.22 -1.76 5.43
N GLU A 23 1.64 -1.43 4.29
CA GLU A 23 0.70 -2.29 3.57
C GLU A 23 1.34 -3.44 2.77
N THR A 24 2.01 -4.35 3.47
CA THR A 24 2.67 -5.52 2.83
C THR A 24 1.69 -6.64 2.51
N ILE A 25 1.91 -7.37 1.41
CA ILE A 25 1.07 -8.51 1.01
C ILE A 25 0.96 -9.57 2.12
N ARG A 26 2.08 -9.86 2.82
CA ARG A 26 2.07 -10.81 3.94
C ARG A 26 1.15 -10.33 5.06
N SER A 27 1.26 -9.05 5.43
CA SER A 27 0.41 -8.43 6.44
C SER A 27 -1.07 -8.47 6.05
N LEU A 28 -1.37 -8.10 4.81
CA LEU A 28 -2.72 -8.06 4.27
C LEU A 28 -3.35 -9.45 4.17
N ASN A 29 -2.62 -10.45 3.67
CA ASN A 29 -3.11 -11.83 3.59
C ASN A 29 -3.42 -12.42 4.97
N ASN A 30 -2.61 -12.08 5.99
CA ASN A 30 -2.83 -12.55 7.35
C ASN A 30 -4.10 -11.96 7.97
N GLN A 31 -4.43 -10.68 7.70
CA GLN A 31 -5.58 -10.02 8.29
C GLN A 31 -6.88 -10.24 7.50
N TYR A 32 -6.79 -10.24 6.17
CA TYR A 32 -7.96 -10.23 5.28
C TYR A 32 -8.26 -11.60 4.65
N HIS A 33 -7.58 -12.67 5.08
CA HIS A 33 -7.91 -14.08 4.84
C HIS A 33 -8.29 -14.43 3.38
N GLY A 34 -7.47 -14.02 2.40
CA GLY A 34 -7.65 -14.39 0.99
C GLY A 34 -8.44 -13.40 0.13
N ARG A 35 -8.69 -12.19 0.63
CA ARG A 35 -9.19 -11.05 -0.19
C ARG A 35 -8.15 -10.52 -1.19
N LEU A 36 -6.87 -10.86 -1.01
CA LEU A 36 -5.81 -10.66 -2.00
C LEU A 36 -5.62 -11.93 -2.84
N CYS A 37 -5.33 -11.75 -4.13
CA CYS A 37 -4.84 -12.84 -4.96
C CYS A 37 -3.41 -13.23 -4.60
N THR A 38 -3.01 -14.45 -4.99
CA THR A 38 -1.68 -14.99 -4.71
C THR A 38 -0.55 -14.27 -5.46
N ASN A 39 -0.82 -13.72 -6.64
CA ASN A 39 0.20 -13.10 -7.49
C ASN A 39 -0.33 -11.85 -8.21
N PRO A 40 -0.45 -10.72 -7.50
CA PRO A 40 -0.93 -9.49 -8.11
C PRO A 40 0.08 -8.92 -9.12
N THR A 41 -0.43 -8.43 -10.24
CA THR A 41 0.39 -7.95 -11.37
C THR A 41 0.69 -6.46 -11.30
N SER A 42 -0.07 -5.71 -10.51
CA SER A 42 0.11 -4.28 -10.27
C SER A 42 -0.46 -3.90 -8.92
N LEU A 43 -0.04 -2.74 -8.42
CA LEU A 43 -0.63 -2.11 -7.25
C LEU A 43 -0.95 -0.65 -7.55
N ASP A 44 -1.89 -0.11 -6.81
CA ASP A 44 -2.24 1.31 -6.82
C ASP A 44 -2.29 1.79 -5.36
N VAL A 45 -1.79 2.99 -5.12
CA VAL A 45 -1.63 3.57 -3.77
C VAL A 45 -2.18 4.97 -3.79
N ARG A 46 -2.83 5.35 -2.70
CA ARG A 46 -3.29 6.73 -2.48
C ARG A 46 -3.23 7.05 -1.01
N LEU A 47 -3.28 8.34 -0.66
CA LEU A 47 -3.45 8.73 0.73
C LEU A 47 -4.81 8.26 1.24
N LEU A 48 -4.97 8.09 2.55
CA LEU A 48 -6.24 7.69 3.15
C LEU A 48 -7.40 8.62 2.75
N ASN A 49 -7.13 9.92 2.59
CA ASN A 49 -8.09 10.92 2.12
C ASN A 49 -8.47 10.82 0.62
N GLY A 50 -7.95 9.84 -0.11
CA GLY A 50 -8.23 9.61 -1.53
C GLY A 50 -7.34 10.38 -2.50
N SER A 51 -6.46 11.27 -2.01
CA SER A 51 -5.53 12.04 -2.85
C SER A 51 -4.45 11.15 -3.45
N ASN A 52 -3.95 11.55 -4.62
CA ASN A 52 -2.85 10.83 -5.28
C ASN A 52 -1.60 10.80 -4.36
N TYR A 53 -0.95 9.63 -4.27
CA TYR A 53 0.20 9.40 -3.38
C TYR A 53 1.38 10.37 -3.61
N HIS A 54 1.54 10.89 -4.83
CA HIS A 54 2.59 11.86 -5.17
C HIS A 54 2.46 13.17 -4.36
N VAL A 55 1.25 13.56 -3.96
CA VAL A 55 1.01 14.77 -3.16
C VAL A 55 1.52 14.62 -1.73
N GLY A 56 1.68 13.38 -1.24
CA GLY A 56 2.18 13.11 0.11
C GLY A 56 3.65 13.45 0.31
N GLY A 57 4.45 13.51 -0.76
CA GLY A 57 5.86 13.89 -0.70
C GLY A 57 6.80 12.87 -0.03
N ASN A 58 6.28 11.70 0.37
CA ASN A 58 7.09 10.65 0.99
C ASN A 58 7.89 9.83 -0.04
N VAL A 59 9.02 9.28 0.41
CA VAL A 59 9.78 8.25 -0.28
C VAL A 59 9.11 6.90 -0.03
N LEU A 60 8.57 6.30 -1.10
CA LEU A 60 7.74 5.10 -1.06
C LEU A 60 8.43 3.91 -1.72
N ILE A 61 8.19 2.70 -1.19
CA ILE A 61 8.59 1.43 -1.80
C ILE A 61 7.33 0.74 -2.31
N LEU A 62 7.23 0.60 -3.63
CA LEU A 62 6.07 0.03 -4.32
C LEU A 62 6.51 -1.22 -5.09
N SER A 63 5.96 -2.39 -4.75
CA SER A 63 6.21 -3.62 -5.51
C SER A 63 5.03 -4.57 -5.45
N PRO A 64 4.49 -5.06 -6.58
CA PRO A 64 3.37 -6.01 -6.56
C PRO A 64 3.69 -7.30 -5.82
N SER A 65 4.96 -7.71 -5.69
CA SER A 65 5.33 -8.90 -4.92
C SER A 65 5.50 -8.65 -3.41
N ILE A 66 5.64 -7.39 -2.97
CA ILE A 66 5.92 -7.03 -1.58
C ILE A 66 4.73 -6.31 -0.94
N GLY A 67 4.05 -5.46 -1.71
CA GLY A 67 3.05 -4.49 -1.27
C GLY A 67 3.57 -3.06 -1.32
N PHE A 68 3.09 -2.26 -0.38
CA PHE A 68 3.49 -0.88 -0.17
C PHE A 68 4.24 -0.74 1.16
N LYS A 69 5.26 0.13 1.19
CA LYS A 69 5.92 0.55 2.43
C LYS A 69 6.32 2.02 2.35
N CYS A 70 6.03 2.74 3.43
CA CYS A 70 6.68 3.99 3.80
C CYS A 70 7.43 3.77 5.13
N ILE A 71 8.70 4.19 5.18
CA ILE A 71 9.53 4.03 6.39
C ILE A 71 9.90 5.41 6.92
N ASN A 72 9.51 5.72 8.15
CA ASN A 72 9.72 7.03 8.81
C ASN A 72 11.18 7.50 8.73
N LYS A 73 12.14 6.58 8.92
CA LYS A 73 13.58 6.84 8.85
C LYS A 73 14.05 7.38 7.47
N TYR A 74 13.32 7.12 6.40
CA TYR A 74 13.67 7.57 5.05
C TYR A 74 12.97 8.86 4.63
N GLN A 75 12.11 9.43 5.50
CA GLN A 75 11.37 10.66 5.20
C GLN A 75 12.15 11.87 5.70
N SER A 76 12.12 12.97 4.95
CA SER A 76 12.83 14.21 5.29
C SER A 76 12.25 14.89 6.54
N ASP A 77 10.94 14.80 6.75
CA ASP A 77 10.22 15.24 7.94
C ASP A 77 10.12 14.15 9.03
N GLY A 78 10.71 12.98 8.77
CA GLY A 78 10.75 11.84 9.68
C GLY A 78 9.41 11.12 9.85
N ILE A 79 8.39 11.44 9.05
CA ILE A 79 7.05 10.87 9.20
C ILE A 79 6.40 10.51 7.87
N CYS A 80 5.85 9.31 7.81
CA CYS A 80 4.98 8.88 6.72
C CYS A 80 3.62 9.57 6.80
N LYS A 81 2.99 9.81 5.66
CA LYS A 81 1.53 9.97 5.60
C LYS A 81 0.87 8.61 5.72
N ASP A 82 -0.45 8.66 5.85
CA ASP A 82 -1.33 7.50 5.95
C ASP A 82 -1.84 7.13 4.56
N TYR A 83 -1.60 5.89 4.13
CA TYR A 83 -1.87 5.41 2.79
C TYR A 83 -2.75 4.17 2.80
N GLN A 84 -3.41 3.94 1.66
CA GLN A 84 -4.14 2.72 1.39
C GLN A 84 -3.70 2.17 0.03
N VAL A 85 -3.69 0.85 -0.11
CA VAL A 85 -3.25 0.15 -1.31
C VAL A 85 -4.37 -0.74 -1.86
N ARG A 86 -4.40 -0.91 -3.18
CA ARG A 86 -5.17 -1.99 -3.82
C ARG A 86 -4.32 -2.70 -4.85
N PHE A 87 -4.70 -3.92 -5.18
CA PHE A 87 -3.93 -4.79 -6.06
C PHE A 87 -4.75 -5.14 -7.29
N CYS A 88 -4.04 -5.28 -8.40
CA CYS A 88 -4.59 -5.79 -9.65
C CYS A 88 -4.39 -7.30 -9.67
N CYS A 89 -5.51 -8.01 -9.67
CA CYS A 89 -5.64 -9.45 -9.70
C CYS A 89 -6.55 -9.78 -10.88
#